data_AF-R6EVR0-F1
#
_entry.id   AF-R6EVR0-F1
#
_cell.length_a   1.000
_cell.length_b   1.000
_cell.length_c   1.000
_cell.angle_alpha   90.00
_cell.angle_beta   90.00
_cell.angle_gamma   90.00
#
_symmetry.space_group_name_H-M   'P 1'
#
loop_
_entity.id
_entity.type
_entity.pdbx_description
1 polymer ?
#
loop_
_entity_poly.entity_id
_entity_poly.type
_entity_poly.pdbx_seq_one_letter_code
_entity_poly.pdbx_strand_id
1 'polypeptide(L)'
;MKKTLLSLAAMLLLAGGASAQTAKSAAVYTDKVDATPVSVVKKAKAPMMKEGESKYALLGFNGSENPSQSNGFPKWESAKLVLSQMDNGVDYDFSEMAGYKIVGLNFAVTANLGEQAGALAVVYQDKNDQKGTELDSPYLVEDENYKVSAVENQQLTLQWNSVAFAEPYEITGEEFAFQYGLAYEQVKGNGTTQEEFPFLTGVSTDTGVEGMFLVYGKPSSEYKEGLYALNDPEDTKSEKRCPCMQLILEKPNGETVILGLNGSDKPVAMQYYSLDGKQLSAPQKGINVVKMSDGTSKKVLVK
;
A
#
# COMPACT_ATOMS: atom_id res chain seq x y z
N MET A 1 46.13 15.21 -37.44
CA MET A 1 45.31 14.01 -37.14
C MET A 1 44.39 14.33 -35.97
N LYS A 2 43.17 13.77 -36.00
CA LYS A 2 41.90 14.32 -35.51
C LYS A 2 41.85 14.67 -34.01
N LYS A 3 41.38 15.88 -33.72
CA LYS A 3 40.65 16.27 -32.50
C LYS A 3 39.17 16.04 -32.76
N THR A 4 38.43 15.44 -31.83
CA THR A 4 36.96 15.36 -31.86
C THR A 4 36.39 16.14 -30.67
N LEU A 5 35.34 16.90 -30.96
CA LEU A 5 34.87 18.07 -30.24
C LEU A 5 34.11 17.72 -28.95
N LEU A 6 34.49 18.37 -27.84
CA LEU A 6 33.58 18.70 -26.75
C LEU A 6 32.85 19.98 -27.15
N SER A 7 31.53 19.89 -27.32
CA SER A 7 30.67 21.05 -27.52
C SER A 7 29.39 20.84 -26.72
N LEU A 8 29.27 21.57 -25.61
CA LEU A 8 28.00 22.15 -25.19
C LEU A 8 28.31 23.27 -24.18
N ALA A 9 28.54 24.47 -24.73
CA ALA A 9 28.49 25.73 -24.01
C ALA A 9 27.59 26.68 -24.80
N ALA A 10 26.52 27.15 -24.16
CA ALA A 10 25.90 28.48 -24.27
C ALA A 10 24.59 28.44 -23.44
N MET A 11 24.63 28.74 -22.14
CA MET A 11 24.45 30.08 -21.54
C MET A 11 23.13 30.77 -21.89
N LEU A 12 22.29 30.98 -20.87
CA LEU A 12 21.77 32.31 -20.54
C LEU A 12 21.41 32.36 -19.04
N LEU A 13 22.38 32.88 -18.28
CA LEU A 13 22.16 33.58 -17.01
C LEU A 13 21.78 35.02 -17.36
N LEU A 14 20.66 35.53 -16.85
CA LEU A 14 20.52 36.93 -16.48
C LEU A 14 19.66 37.05 -15.20
N ALA A 15 20.27 37.62 -14.17
CA ALA A 15 19.67 37.96 -12.90
C ALA A 15 18.87 39.27 -12.99
N GLY A 16 17.85 39.42 -12.13
CA GLY A 16 17.14 40.69 -11.93
C GLY A 16 16.14 40.65 -10.77
N GLY A 17 16.63 40.98 -9.57
CA GLY A 17 15.97 41.84 -8.56
C GLY A 17 14.59 41.49 -7.96
N ALA A 18 14.62 41.37 -6.62
CA ALA A 18 13.57 41.75 -5.65
C ALA A 18 12.40 40.79 -5.34
N SER A 19 12.60 40.00 -4.27
CA SER A 19 11.74 39.81 -3.09
C SER A 19 10.23 39.58 -3.25
N ALA A 20 9.75 38.38 -2.87
CA ALA A 20 8.79 38.20 -1.76
C ALA A 20 8.57 36.72 -1.38
N GLN A 21 8.78 36.44 -0.09
CA GLN A 21 8.16 35.42 0.76
C GLN A 21 8.37 33.92 0.48
N THR A 22 9.28 33.39 1.31
CA THR A 22 9.51 32.01 1.74
C THR A 22 8.27 31.11 1.78
N ALA A 23 8.18 30.17 0.83
CA ALA A 23 7.65 28.85 1.11
C ALA A 23 8.81 27.98 1.63
N LYS A 24 8.70 27.47 2.87
CA LYS A 24 9.70 26.58 3.45
C LYS A 24 9.65 25.25 2.69
N SER A 25 10.78 24.86 2.12
CA SER A 25 10.99 23.56 1.50
C SER A 25 10.96 22.46 2.56
N ALA A 26 9.94 21.60 2.54
CA ALA A 26 10.07 20.24 3.08
C ALA A 26 11.00 19.44 2.16
N ALA A 27 11.72 18.48 2.72
CA ALA A 27 12.90 17.84 2.13
C ALA A 27 12.67 17.34 0.69
N VAL A 28 13.42 17.90 -0.26
CA VAL A 28 13.43 17.43 -1.65
C VAL A 28 14.24 16.13 -1.68
N TYR A 29 13.57 14.98 -1.72
CA TYR A 29 14.19 13.74 -2.16
C TYR A 29 14.51 13.88 -3.67
N THR A 30 15.66 14.46 -3.96
CA THR A 30 16.21 14.49 -5.31
C THR A 30 16.94 13.17 -5.56
N ASP A 31 16.24 12.14 -6.02
CA ASP A 31 16.80 11.12 -6.90
C ASP A 31 15.66 10.39 -7.63
N LYS A 32 15.92 10.05 -8.89
CA LYS A 32 14.92 9.76 -9.93
C LYS A 32 13.99 8.59 -9.56
N VAL A 33 12.69 8.85 -9.47
CA VAL A 33 11.70 7.84 -9.88
C VAL A 33 11.79 7.79 -11.40
N ASP A 34 12.38 6.73 -11.94
CA ASP A 34 12.43 6.51 -13.37
C ASP A 34 11.03 6.05 -13.81
N ALA A 35 10.10 7.01 -13.93
CA ALA A 35 8.79 6.82 -14.52
C ALA A 35 8.93 6.66 -16.04
N THR A 36 9.65 5.62 -16.46
CA THR A 36 9.70 5.16 -17.84
C THR A 36 8.43 4.35 -18.04
N PRO A 37 7.51 4.73 -18.95
CA PRO A 37 6.44 3.82 -19.36
C PRO A 37 7.11 2.55 -19.88
N VAL A 38 6.89 1.43 -19.20
CA VAL A 38 7.55 0.15 -19.48
C VAL A 38 7.12 -0.31 -20.88
N SER A 39 8.03 -0.23 -21.85
CA SER A 39 7.75 -0.68 -23.21
C SER A 39 7.76 -2.21 -23.31
N VAL A 40 6.57 -2.76 -23.52
CA VAL A 40 6.19 -3.97 -24.27
C VAL A 40 6.88 -5.30 -23.90
N VAL A 41 6.21 -6.06 -23.04
CA VAL A 41 5.96 -7.49 -23.27
C VAL A 41 4.53 -7.80 -22.84
N LYS A 42 3.67 -8.27 -23.75
CA LYS A 42 2.35 -8.82 -23.41
C LYS A 42 2.52 -9.92 -22.35
N LYS A 43 2.19 -9.64 -21.10
CA LYS A 43 2.14 -10.62 -20.00
C LYS A 43 0.89 -10.42 -19.13
N ALA A 44 0.56 -11.50 -18.44
CA ALA A 44 -0.79 -11.94 -18.10
C ALA A 44 -1.61 -11.02 -17.17
N LYS A 45 -2.92 -11.22 -17.22
CA LYS A 45 -3.97 -10.51 -16.48
C LYS A 45 -3.79 -10.63 -14.95
N ALA A 46 -3.92 -9.54 -14.19
CA ALA A 46 -4.03 -9.60 -12.73
C ALA A 46 -5.34 -10.29 -12.32
N PRO A 47 -5.30 -11.33 -11.47
CA PRO A 47 -6.51 -11.90 -10.89
C PRO A 47 -7.07 -11.00 -9.77
N MET A 48 -8.39 -10.79 -9.76
CA MET A 48 -9.10 -10.18 -8.64
C MET A 48 -9.12 -11.13 -7.42
N MET A 49 -8.92 -10.57 -6.22
CA MET A 49 -9.06 -11.36 -4.98
C MET A 49 -10.54 -11.57 -4.63
N LYS A 50 -10.91 -12.81 -4.23
CA LYS A 50 -12.28 -13.16 -3.82
C LYS A 50 -12.49 -12.89 -2.33
N GLU A 51 -13.66 -12.36 -2.00
CA GLU A 51 -14.09 -12.05 -0.62
C GLU A 51 -14.60 -13.31 0.12
N GLY A 52 -14.21 -13.48 1.39
CA GLY A 52 -14.67 -14.53 2.30
C GLY A 52 -13.87 -14.43 3.60
N GLU A 53 -14.52 -14.49 4.78
CA GLU A 53 -13.98 -14.25 6.14
C GLU A 53 -12.49 -14.58 6.27
N SER A 54 -11.66 -13.54 6.21
CA SER A 54 -10.51 -13.62 5.32
C SER A 54 -9.20 -13.90 6.04
N LYS A 55 -8.46 -14.83 5.42
CA LYS A 55 -6.99 -14.90 5.43
C LYS A 55 -6.29 -13.54 5.20
N TYR A 56 -7.02 -12.49 4.87
CA TYR A 56 -6.52 -11.17 4.59
C TYR A 56 -6.84 -10.17 5.72
N ALA A 57 -5.98 -9.16 5.85
CA ALA A 57 -6.18 -7.96 6.64
C ALA A 57 -5.90 -6.75 5.74
N LEU A 58 -6.42 -5.58 6.10
CA LEU A 58 -6.16 -4.34 5.38
C LEU A 58 -5.27 -3.46 6.25
N LEU A 59 -4.21 -2.92 5.66
CA LEU A 59 -3.30 -1.97 6.29
C LEU A 59 -3.37 -0.64 5.53
N GLY A 60 -3.86 0.39 6.21
CA GLY A 60 -4.12 1.72 5.65
C GLY A 60 -4.08 2.76 6.76
N PHE A 61 -3.89 4.03 6.40
CA PHE A 61 -4.14 5.13 7.33
C PHE A 61 -5.60 5.12 7.78
N ASN A 62 -5.87 5.46 9.03
CA ASN A 62 -7.22 5.72 9.51
C ASN A 62 -7.90 6.74 8.59
N GLY A 63 -9.16 6.49 8.23
CA GLY A 63 -9.93 7.30 7.31
C GLY A 63 -9.82 6.84 5.86
N SER A 64 -8.83 6.03 5.49
CA SER A 64 -8.74 5.46 4.14
C SER A 64 -9.96 4.59 3.82
N GLU A 65 -10.58 3.96 4.82
CA GLU A 65 -11.81 3.18 4.73
C GLU A 65 -13.10 4.04 4.69
N ASN A 66 -12.99 5.35 4.94
CA ASN A 66 -14.11 6.28 5.07
C ASN A 66 -13.99 7.44 4.07
N PRO A 67 -14.40 7.23 2.79
CA PRO A 67 -14.37 8.28 1.78
C PRO A 67 -15.17 9.51 2.18
N SER A 68 -14.59 10.70 1.96
CA SER A 68 -15.23 11.98 2.30
C SER A 68 -15.32 12.94 1.11
N GLN A 69 -14.42 12.83 0.14
CA GLN A 69 -14.40 13.69 -1.05
C GLN A 69 -13.64 13.04 -2.21
N SER A 70 -13.91 13.53 -3.42
CA SER A 70 -13.10 13.25 -4.62
C SER A 70 -11.95 14.25 -4.73
N ASN A 71 -10.84 13.79 -5.28
CA ASN A 71 -9.57 14.49 -5.37
C ASN A 71 -8.85 14.18 -6.69
N GLY A 72 -8.05 15.13 -7.15
CA GLY A 72 -7.39 15.08 -8.44
C GLY A 72 -6.66 16.38 -8.73
N PHE A 73 -5.85 16.36 -9.79
CA PHE A 73 -4.84 17.39 -10.01
C PHE A 73 -4.93 18.07 -11.39
N PRO A 74 -6.12 18.37 -11.94
CA PRO A 74 -6.32 18.73 -13.36
C PRO A 74 -5.53 19.95 -13.85
N LYS A 75 -5.08 20.80 -12.91
CA LYS A 75 -4.29 22.01 -13.16
C LYS A 75 -2.78 21.83 -13.03
N TRP A 76 -2.31 20.68 -12.51
CA TRP A 76 -0.87 20.39 -12.45
C TRP A 76 -0.31 20.29 -13.87
N GLU A 77 1.00 20.46 -14.08
CA GLU A 77 1.65 20.16 -15.37
C GLU A 77 1.75 18.64 -15.61
N SER A 78 1.97 17.85 -14.56
CA SER A 78 1.85 16.40 -14.58
C SER A 78 1.49 15.89 -13.18
N ALA A 79 0.72 14.81 -13.10
CA ALA A 79 0.64 13.96 -11.91
C ALA A 79 0.51 12.52 -12.41
N LYS A 80 1.40 11.66 -11.94
CA LYS A 80 1.62 10.31 -12.47
C LYS A 80 1.29 9.24 -11.44
N LEU A 81 1.57 9.52 -10.16
CA LEU A 81 1.29 8.61 -9.05
C LEU A 81 0.53 9.36 -7.95
N VAL A 82 -0.42 8.69 -7.33
CA VAL A 82 -0.99 9.06 -6.03
C VAL A 82 -0.66 7.96 -5.05
N LEU A 83 -0.04 8.32 -3.94
CA LEU A 83 0.59 7.39 -3.01
C LEU A 83 0.26 7.74 -1.56
N SER A 84 0.44 6.75 -0.70
CA SER A 84 0.61 6.88 0.73
C SER A 84 1.92 6.21 1.13
N GLN A 85 2.58 6.70 2.17
CA GLN A 85 3.76 6.09 2.77
C GLN A 85 3.56 5.98 4.27
N MET A 86 3.78 4.79 4.80
CA MET A 86 3.81 4.52 6.24
C MET A 86 5.25 4.25 6.66
N ASP A 87 5.69 4.95 7.70
CA ASP A 87 7.00 4.77 8.30
C ASP A 87 6.91 3.92 9.58
N ASN A 88 7.82 2.96 9.72
CA ASN A 88 7.86 2.05 10.86
C ASN A 88 8.14 2.79 12.17
N GLY A 89 7.33 2.52 13.20
CA GLY A 89 7.40 3.15 14.51
C GLY A 89 6.91 4.60 14.56
N VAL A 90 6.47 5.18 13.43
CA VAL A 90 5.86 6.51 13.34
C VAL A 90 4.38 6.39 13.02
N ASP A 91 4.06 5.70 11.93
CA ASP A 91 2.69 5.49 11.46
C ASP A 91 2.12 4.16 11.92
N TYR A 92 2.98 3.14 11.91
CA TYR A 92 2.62 1.79 12.29
C TYR A 92 3.85 1.06 12.84
N ASP A 93 3.67 0.17 13.83
CA ASP A 93 4.74 -0.73 14.27
C ASP A 93 4.72 -2.01 13.42
N PHE A 94 5.58 -2.09 12.41
CA PHE A 94 5.59 -3.23 11.49
C PHE A 94 5.96 -4.55 12.16
N SER A 95 6.55 -4.53 13.37
CA SER A 95 6.83 -5.76 14.13
C SER A 95 5.55 -6.51 14.51
N GLU A 96 4.42 -5.82 14.63
CA GLU A 96 3.10 -6.44 14.84
C GLU A 96 2.62 -7.25 13.62
N MET A 97 3.18 -6.96 12.44
CA MET A 97 2.85 -7.58 11.16
C MET A 97 3.94 -8.55 10.70
N ALA A 98 4.93 -8.87 11.54
CA ALA A 98 5.96 -9.85 11.21
C ALA A 98 5.32 -11.20 10.81
N GLY A 99 5.73 -11.73 9.66
CA GLY A 99 5.20 -12.95 9.05
C GLY A 99 3.96 -12.76 8.16
N TYR A 100 3.32 -11.59 8.16
CA TYR A 100 2.28 -11.27 7.19
C TYR A 100 2.90 -11.08 5.80
N LYS A 101 2.10 -11.27 4.75
CA LYS A 101 2.53 -10.99 3.38
C LYS A 101 1.77 -9.83 2.77
N ILE A 102 2.45 -8.84 2.23
CA ILE A 102 1.83 -7.85 1.36
C ILE A 102 1.51 -8.55 0.03
N VAL A 103 0.23 -8.66 -0.31
CA VAL A 103 -0.24 -9.43 -1.47
C VAL A 103 -1.01 -8.62 -2.50
N GLY A 104 -1.35 -7.37 -2.19
CA GLY A 104 -2.13 -6.56 -3.10
C GLY A 104 -2.50 -5.19 -2.56
N LEU A 105 -3.37 -4.51 -3.32
CA LEU A 105 -3.90 -3.19 -3.01
C LEU A 105 -5.44 -3.23 -3.03
N ASN A 106 -6.04 -2.74 -1.97
CA ASN A 106 -7.46 -2.42 -1.87
C ASN A 106 -7.65 -0.91 -2.11
N PHE A 107 -8.55 -0.51 -2.99
CA PHE A 107 -8.74 0.90 -3.31
C PHE A 107 -10.15 1.23 -3.81
N ALA A 108 -10.54 2.49 -3.68
CA ALA A 108 -11.77 3.03 -4.26
C ALA A 108 -11.47 4.32 -5.03
N VAL A 109 -12.05 4.43 -6.23
CA VAL A 109 -11.89 5.56 -7.16
C VAL A 109 -13.24 5.97 -7.73
N THR A 110 -13.38 7.22 -8.18
CA THR A 110 -14.61 7.78 -8.77
C THR A 110 -14.53 7.99 -10.26
N ALA A 111 -13.37 7.79 -10.89
CA ALA A 111 -13.24 7.89 -12.35
C ALA A 111 -12.17 6.94 -12.87
N ASN A 112 -12.18 6.74 -14.20
CA ASN A 112 -11.21 5.94 -14.91
C ASN A 112 -9.78 6.50 -14.71
N LEU A 113 -8.83 5.60 -14.46
CA LEU A 113 -7.43 5.90 -14.18
C LEU A 113 -6.53 5.99 -15.42
N GLY A 114 -7.09 5.81 -16.62
CA GLY A 114 -6.36 5.85 -17.90
C GLY A 114 -5.77 4.51 -18.34
N GLU A 115 -5.19 4.48 -19.54
CA GLU A 115 -4.68 3.25 -20.16
C GLU A 115 -3.39 2.74 -19.49
N GLN A 116 -2.65 3.63 -18.84
CA GLN A 116 -1.40 3.32 -18.13
C GLN A 116 -1.61 3.15 -16.62
N ALA A 117 -2.85 2.94 -16.18
CA ALA A 117 -3.15 2.75 -14.77
C ALA A 117 -2.48 1.49 -14.21
N GLY A 118 -2.02 1.57 -12.97
CA GLY A 118 -1.32 0.48 -12.28
C GLY A 118 -1.44 0.59 -10.77
N ALA A 119 -1.45 -0.53 -10.06
CA ALA A 119 -1.31 -0.56 -8.61
C ALA A 119 0.13 -0.95 -8.25
N LEU A 120 0.69 -0.30 -7.24
CA LEU A 120 2.05 -0.57 -6.78
C LEU A 120 2.18 -0.46 -5.26
N ALA A 121 3.18 -1.14 -4.74
CA ALA A 121 3.79 -0.89 -3.45
C ALA A 121 5.32 -0.95 -3.56
N VAL A 122 6.01 -0.26 -2.67
CA VAL A 122 7.47 -0.27 -2.55
C VAL A 122 7.80 -0.43 -1.07
N VAL A 123 8.62 -1.44 -0.77
CA VAL A 123 9.10 -1.73 0.58
C VAL A 123 10.53 -1.23 0.73
N TYR A 124 10.76 -0.29 1.65
CA TYR A 124 12.08 0.24 1.94
C TYR A 124 12.67 -0.45 3.17
N GLN A 125 13.87 -1.02 3.04
CA GLN A 125 14.52 -1.72 4.16
C GLN A 125 15.20 -0.77 5.13
N ASP A 126 15.73 0.35 4.64
CA ASP A 126 16.36 1.38 5.45
C ASP A 126 16.14 2.77 4.84
N LYS A 127 16.36 3.82 5.63
CA LYS A 127 16.14 5.21 5.21
C LYS A 127 16.99 5.69 4.02
N ASN A 128 18.08 4.99 3.70
CA ASN A 128 18.96 5.28 2.57
C ASN A 128 18.73 4.31 1.41
N ASP A 129 17.80 3.37 1.54
CA ASP A 129 17.38 2.52 0.44
C ASP A 129 16.65 3.38 -0.59
N GLN A 130 17.38 3.74 -1.65
CA GLN A 130 16.84 4.58 -2.71
C GLN A 130 15.98 3.82 -3.72
N LYS A 131 15.96 2.48 -3.66
CA LYS A 131 15.26 1.66 -4.65
C LYS A 131 14.03 1.00 -4.06
N GLY A 132 14.16 0.46 -2.86
CA GLY A 132 13.14 -0.40 -2.27
C GLY A 132 12.95 -1.71 -3.05
N THR A 133 12.05 -2.54 -2.53
CA THR A 133 11.51 -3.72 -3.21
C THR A 133 10.14 -3.35 -3.77
N GLU A 134 10.06 -3.21 -5.09
CA GLU A 134 8.81 -2.91 -5.79
C GLU A 134 7.93 -4.16 -5.90
N LEU A 135 6.65 -3.97 -5.58
CA LEU A 135 5.56 -4.93 -5.73
C LEU A 135 4.54 -4.29 -6.66
N ASP A 136 4.57 -4.67 -7.93
CA ASP A 136 3.66 -4.13 -8.93
C ASP A 136 2.52 -5.09 -9.22
N SER A 137 1.38 -4.52 -9.59
CA SER A 137 0.30 -5.23 -10.26
C SER A 137 0.35 -4.88 -11.75
N PRO A 138 0.02 -5.81 -12.66
CA PRO A 138 -0.14 -5.47 -14.07
C PRO A 138 -1.21 -4.39 -14.27
N TYR A 139 -1.22 -3.81 -15.47
CA TYR A 139 -2.12 -2.72 -15.87
C TYR A 139 -3.56 -2.92 -15.41
N LEU A 140 -4.14 -1.85 -14.86
CA LEU A 140 -5.51 -1.80 -14.40
C LEU A 140 -6.41 -1.32 -15.54
N VAL A 141 -7.34 -2.17 -15.95
CA VAL A 141 -8.37 -1.84 -16.96
C VAL A 141 -9.72 -1.76 -16.26
N GLU A 142 -10.46 -0.67 -16.50
CA GLU A 142 -11.84 -0.53 -15.99
C GLU A 142 -12.73 -1.65 -16.55
N ASP A 143 -13.68 -2.12 -15.74
CA ASP A 143 -14.57 -3.26 -16.01
C ASP A 143 -13.89 -4.63 -16.09
N GLU A 144 -12.56 -4.69 -16.18
CA GLU A 144 -11.80 -5.95 -16.09
C GLU A 144 -11.18 -6.15 -14.71
N ASN A 145 -10.44 -5.17 -14.20
CA ASN A 145 -9.69 -5.25 -12.96
C ASN A 145 -10.30 -4.43 -11.83
N TYR A 146 -10.95 -3.32 -12.18
CA TYR A 146 -11.58 -2.42 -11.23
C TYR A 146 -12.83 -1.78 -11.81
N LYS A 147 -13.68 -1.29 -10.91
CA LYS A 147 -14.87 -0.47 -11.22
C LYS A 147 -14.79 0.85 -10.49
N VAL A 148 -15.42 1.86 -11.07
CA VAL A 148 -15.53 3.18 -10.45
C VAL A 148 -16.73 3.26 -9.51
N SER A 149 -16.58 4.00 -8.42
CA SER A 149 -17.68 4.40 -7.55
C SER A 149 -18.54 5.44 -8.26
N ALA A 150 -19.86 5.38 -8.05
CA ALA A 150 -20.77 6.37 -8.62
C ALA A 150 -21.00 7.52 -7.63
N VAL A 151 -20.99 8.76 -8.13
CA VAL A 151 -21.35 9.96 -7.35
C VAL A 151 -22.56 10.61 -8.01
N GLU A 152 -23.72 10.47 -7.39
CA GLU A 152 -24.98 11.00 -7.90
C GLU A 152 -25.66 11.85 -6.82
N ASN A 153 -26.05 13.08 -7.14
CA ASN A 153 -26.73 13.98 -6.19
C ASN A 153 -26.00 14.12 -4.84
N GLN A 154 -24.67 14.20 -4.86
CA GLN A 154 -23.80 14.25 -3.67
C GLN A 154 -23.86 12.98 -2.78
N GLN A 155 -24.39 11.87 -3.30
CA GLN A 155 -24.35 10.57 -2.65
C GLN A 155 -23.35 9.66 -3.36
N LEU A 156 -22.50 9.02 -2.55
CA LEU A 156 -21.50 8.07 -3.02
C LEU A 156 -22.06 6.65 -2.96
N THR A 157 -22.10 5.98 -4.11
CA THR A 157 -22.22 4.52 -4.17
C THR A 157 -20.81 3.95 -4.27
N LEU A 158 -20.26 3.62 -3.10
CA LEU A 158 -18.88 3.16 -2.96
C LEU A 158 -18.66 1.80 -3.63
N GLN A 159 -17.58 1.68 -4.40
CA GLN A 159 -17.09 0.44 -4.98
C GLN A 159 -15.64 0.24 -4.57
N TRP A 160 -15.41 -0.78 -3.73
CA TRP A 160 -14.07 -1.24 -3.38
C TRP A 160 -13.54 -2.21 -4.43
N ASN A 161 -12.26 -2.05 -4.76
CA ASN A 161 -11.53 -2.88 -5.69
C ASN A 161 -10.35 -3.51 -4.98
N SER A 162 -10.06 -4.77 -5.27
CA SER A 162 -8.92 -5.49 -4.70
C SER A 162 -8.14 -6.18 -5.80
N VAL A 163 -6.87 -5.80 -5.96
CA VAL A 163 -5.96 -6.34 -6.96
C VAL A 163 -4.76 -6.98 -6.30
N ALA A 164 -4.31 -8.11 -6.83
CA ALA A 164 -3.11 -8.78 -6.35
C ALA A 164 -1.85 -8.18 -7.01
N PHE A 165 -0.76 -8.13 -6.24
CA PHE A 165 0.58 -7.91 -6.79
C PHE A 165 1.11 -9.19 -7.44
N ALA A 166 2.06 -9.04 -8.36
CA ALA A 166 2.65 -10.16 -9.08
C ALA A 166 3.37 -11.14 -8.14
N GLU A 167 4.11 -10.60 -7.17
CA GLU A 167 4.82 -11.36 -6.15
C GLU A 167 4.48 -10.83 -4.75
N PRO A 168 4.22 -11.70 -3.77
CA PRO A 168 4.00 -11.28 -2.40
C PRO A 168 5.32 -10.92 -1.71
N TYR A 169 5.25 -10.02 -0.73
CA TYR A 169 6.38 -9.69 0.14
C TYR A 169 6.09 -10.09 1.59
N GLU A 170 6.95 -10.91 2.20
CA GLU A 170 6.82 -11.28 3.61
C GLU A 170 7.43 -10.19 4.51
N ILE A 171 6.61 -9.63 5.39
CA ILE A 171 6.98 -8.59 6.35
C ILE A 171 7.85 -9.22 7.43
N THR A 172 9.03 -8.66 7.61
CA THR A 172 9.99 -9.04 8.67
C THR A 172 9.72 -8.29 9.97
N GLY A 173 9.14 -7.09 9.87
CA GLY A 173 8.92 -6.16 10.98
C GLY A 173 10.06 -5.16 11.18
N GLU A 174 11.17 -5.34 10.46
CA GLU A 174 12.36 -4.47 10.52
C GLU A 174 12.40 -3.43 9.39
N GLU A 175 11.42 -3.45 8.48
CA GLU A 175 11.38 -2.52 7.35
C GLU A 175 11.31 -1.07 7.81
N PHE A 176 11.85 -0.15 7.00
CA PHE A 176 11.80 1.27 7.27
C PHE A 176 10.45 1.89 6.90
N ALA A 177 9.94 1.60 5.71
CA ALA A 177 8.69 2.18 5.22
C ALA A 177 7.99 1.32 4.17
N PHE A 178 6.68 1.44 4.09
CA PHE A 178 5.87 0.95 2.98
C PHE A 178 5.25 2.13 2.25
N GLN A 179 5.58 2.29 0.96
CA GLN A 179 4.90 3.21 0.07
C GLN A 179 3.96 2.44 -0.84
N TYR A 180 2.76 2.94 -1.09
CA TYR A 180 1.76 2.23 -1.89
C TYR A 180 0.77 3.17 -2.54
N GLY A 181 0.21 2.76 -3.68
CA GLY A 181 -0.85 3.52 -4.33
C GLY A 181 -1.03 3.18 -5.79
N LEU A 182 -1.42 4.20 -6.56
CA LEU A 182 -1.88 4.04 -7.94
C LEU A 182 -1.08 4.93 -8.89
N ALA A 183 -0.60 4.33 -9.97
CA ALA A 183 -0.26 5.03 -11.20
C ALA A 183 -1.54 5.30 -11.99
N TYR A 184 -1.61 6.48 -12.62
CA TYR A 184 -2.77 6.89 -13.40
C TYR A 184 -2.40 7.94 -14.46
N GLU A 185 -3.26 8.08 -15.46
CA GLU A 185 -3.22 9.17 -16.42
C GLU A 185 -4.15 10.28 -15.96
N GLN A 186 -3.57 11.42 -15.66
CA GLN A 186 -4.33 12.59 -15.26
C GLN A 186 -5.18 13.15 -16.41
N VAL A 187 -6.47 13.31 -16.16
CA VAL A 187 -7.35 14.14 -16.97
C VAL A 187 -7.09 15.62 -16.65
N LYS A 188 -6.73 16.39 -17.68
CA LYS A 188 -6.50 17.84 -17.58
C LYS A 188 -7.82 18.61 -17.70
N GLY A 189 -7.90 19.73 -17.01
CA GLY A 189 -8.92 20.72 -17.26
C GLY A 189 -9.05 21.75 -16.16
N ASN A 190 -10.25 22.27 -15.95
CA ASN A 190 -10.50 23.45 -15.12
C ASN A 190 -10.94 23.13 -13.68
N GLY A 191 -11.16 21.86 -13.35
CA GLY A 191 -11.58 21.40 -12.03
C GLY A 191 -13.09 21.39 -11.84
N THR A 192 -13.85 20.98 -12.87
CA THR A 192 -15.31 20.98 -12.87
C THR A 192 -15.96 19.63 -13.18
N THR A 193 -15.23 18.63 -13.69
CA THR A 193 -15.82 17.34 -14.06
C THR A 193 -15.30 16.22 -13.16
N GLN A 194 -16.08 15.15 -12.98
CA GLN A 194 -15.72 14.03 -12.10
C GLN A 194 -14.47 13.29 -12.57
N GLU A 195 -14.25 13.23 -13.89
CA GLU A 195 -13.10 12.57 -14.52
C GLU A 195 -11.77 13.23 -14.13
N GLU A 196 -11.80 14.52 -13.77
CA GLU A 196 -10.63 15.27 -13.29
C GLU A 196 -10.26 14.92 -11.84
N PHE A 197 -11.16 14.25 -11.10
CA PHE A 197 -11.01 13.92 -9.68
C PHE A 197 -11.22 12.42 -9.41
N PRO A 198 -10.33 11.54 -9.91
CA PRO A 198 -10.51 10.10 -9.81
C PRO A 198 -10.35 9.53 -8.40
N PHE A 199 -9.66 10.21 -7.48
CA PHE A 199 -9.31 9.62 -6.19
C PHE A 199 -10.32 9.97 -5.10
N LEU A 200 -10.80 8.97 -4.38
CA LEU A 200 -11.48 9.22 -3.11
C LEU A 200 -10.44 9.42 -2.01
N THR A 201 -10.69 10.38 -1.13
CA THR A 201 -9.87 10.60 0.08
C THR A 201 -10.73 10.67 1.32
N GLY A 202 -10.24 10.07 2.41
CA GLY A 202 -10.78 10.21 3.75
C GLY A 202 -10.13 11.34 4.54
N VAL A 203 -10.61 11.53 5.77
CA VAL A 203 -9.96 12.38 6.77
C VAL A 203 -9.27 11.45 7.77
N SER A 204 -7.97 11.63 7.94
CA SER A 204 -7.16 10.87 8.89
C SER A 204 -6.87 11.71 10.13
N THR A 205 -6.78 11.01 11.26
CA THR A 205 -6.33 11.58 12.54
C THR A 205 -4.99 10.99 12.99
N ASP A 206 -4.30 10.24 12.13
CA ASP A 206 -3.01 9.63 12.45
C ASP A 206 -1.91 10.70 12.52
N THR A 207 -0.77 10.31 13.09
CA THR A 207 0.31 11.26 13.44
C THR A 207 1.34 11.51 12.34
N GLY A 208 1.63 10.55 11.44
CA GLY A 208 2.58 10.79 10.32
C GLY A 208 1.89 11.40 9.11
N VAL A 209 1.59 12.68 9.26
CA VAL A 209 0.80 13.48 8.32
C VAL A 209 1.43 13.61 6.93
N GLU A 210 2.76 13.69 6.85
CA GLU A 210 3.49 13.96 5.61
C GLU A 210 3.37 12.82 4.60
N GLY A 211 3.39 11.56 5.07
CA GLY A 211 3.30 10.35 4.24
C GLY A 211 1.88 9.99 3.79
N MET A 212 0.84 10.55 4.41
CA MET A 212 -0.55 10.11 4.18
C MET A 212 -1.04 10.30 2.75
N PHE A 213 -0.69 11.43 2.12
CA PHE A 213 -1.15 11.77 0.78
C PHE A 213 -0.03 12.43 0.00
N LEU A 214 0.53 11.65 -0.92
CA LEU A 214 1.65 12.00 -1.75
C LEU A 214 1.25 11.98 -3.21
N VAL A 215 1.86 12.86 -4.01
CA VAL A 215 1.67 12.92 -5.46
C VAL A 215 3.02 13.03 -6.14
N TYR A 216 3.33 12.10 -7.03
CA TYR A 216 4.49 12.24 -7.91
C TYR A 216 4.08 12.96 -9.20
N GLY A 217 4.71 14.10 -9.48
CA GLY A 217 4.39 14.91 -10.65
C GLY A 217 5.06 16.28 -10.62
N LYS A 218 4.54 17.18 -11.45
CA LYS A 218 5.00 18.57 -11.55
C LYS A 218 3.80 19.51 -11.41
N PRO A 219 3.69 20.28 -10.31
CA PRO A 219 2.57 21.20 -10.10
C PRO A 219 2.48 22.32 -11.14
N SER A 220 3.58 23.00 -11.45
CA SER A 220 3.63 24.05 -12.48
C SER A 220 5.05 24.26 -12.97
N SER A 221 5.25 25.17 -13.92
CA SER A 221 6.56 25.53 -14.46
C SER A 221 7.55 26.03 -13.41
N GLU A 222 7.05 26.53 -12.28
CA GLU A 222 7.86 27.05 -11.16
C GLU A 222 8.44 25.92 -10.29
N TYR A 223 7.86 24.73 -10.37
CA TYR A 223 8.20 23.58 -9.54
C TYR A 223 8.95 22.52 -10.36
N LYS A 224 9.78 21.74 -9.68
CA LYS A 224 10.44 20.58 -10.30
C LYS A 224 9.47 19.39 -10.34
N GLU A 225 9.67 18.47 -11.26
CA GLU A 225 9.00 17.17 -11.15
C GLU A 225 9.58 16.42 -9.94
N GLY A 226 8.70 15.84 -9.12
CA GLY A 226 9.09 15.18 -7.87
C GLY A 226 7.89 14.66 -7.08
N LEU A 227 8.17 14.12 -5.89
CA LEU A 227 7.15 13.68 -4.94
C LEU A 227 6.78 14.84 -4.01
N TYR A 228 5.49 15.13 -3.91
CA TYR A 228 4.94 16.22 -3.11
C TYR A 228 4.01 15.66 -2.04
N ALA A 229 4.19 16.11 -0.79
CA ALA A 229 3.23 15.90 0.28
C ALA A 229 2.09 16.91 0.16
N LEU A 230 0.86 16.41 0.22
CA LEU A 230 -0.36 17.22 0.10
C LEU A 230 -0.89 17.67 1.45
N ASN A 231 -0.42 17.03 2.52
CA ASN A 231 -0.64 17.50 3.88
C ASN A 231 0.59 18.25 4.39
N ASP A 232 0.36 19.36 5.06
CA ASP A 232 1.39 20.09 5.80
C ASP A 232 1.38 19.64 7.28
N PRO A 233 2.49 19.08 7.82
CA PRO A 233 2.57 18.68 9.22
C PRO A 233 2.53 19.87 10.20
N GLU A 234 2.90 21.07 9.76
CA GLU A 234 2.86 22.29 10.60
C GLU A 234 1.47 22.93 10.63
N ASP A 235 0.59 22.54 9.70
CA ASP A 235 -0.79 23.01 9.69
C ASP A 235 -1.63 22.26 10.72
N THR A 236 -2.04 22.94 11.78
CA THR A 236 -2.88 22.36 12.86
C THR A 236 -4.37 22.64 12.69
N LYS A 237 -4.77 23.33 11.62
CA LYS A 237 -6.16 23.80 11.42
C LYS A 237 -6.90 23.04 10.33
N SER A 238 -6.19 22.62 9.29
CA SER A 238 -6.81 21.86 8.19
C SER A 238 -6.81 20.37 8.50
N GLU A 239 -7.90 19.72 8.09
CA GLU A 239 -8.02 18.26 8.08
C GLU A 239 -6.87 17.61 7.31
N LYS A 240 -6.37 16.48 7.84
CA LYS A 240 -5.36 15.67 7.16
C LYS A 240 -6.05 14.57 6.38
N ARG A 241 -5.57 14.32 5.17
CA ARG A 241 -6.27 13.44 4.23
C ARG A 241 -5.35 12.32 3.79
N CYS A 242 -5.96 11.18 3.56
CA CYS A 242 -5.31 10.02 2.96
C CYS A 242 -6.20 9.52 1.80
N PRO A 243 -5.61 9.04 0.70
CA PRO A 243 -6.34 8.31 -0.32
C PRO A 243 -7.06 7.10 0.27
N CYS A 244 -8.21 6.76 -0.31
CA CYS A 244 -8.94 5.53 0.00
C CYS A 244 -8.24 4.32 -0.63
N MET A 245 -7.05 4.02 -0.12
CA MET A 245 -6.15 2.96 -0.56
C MET A 245 -5.53 2.27 0.66
N GLN A 246 -5.43 0.94 0.61
CA GLN A 246 -4.95 0.11 1.71
C GLN A 246 -4.18 -1.08 1.14
N LEU A 247 -3.04 -1.42 1.73
CA LEU A 247 -2.36 -2.68 1.44
C LEU A 247 -3.24 -3.84 1.89
N ILE A 248 -3.26 -4.90 1.09
CA ILE A 248 -3.88 -6.17 1.44
C ILE A 248 -2.78 -7.07 1.98
N LEU A 249 -2.92 -7.46 3.25
CA LEU A 249 -1.99 -8.34 3.93
C LEU A 249 -2.58 -9.74 4.04
N GLU A 250 -1.87 -10.78 3.65
CA GLU A 250 -2.19 -12.17 3.98
C GLU A 250 -1.59 -12.52 5.35
N LYS A 251 -2.42 -13.01 6.27
CA LYS A 251 -1.99 -13.44 7.61
C LYS A 251 -1.01 -14.62 7.49
N PRO A 252 0.01 -14.73 8.37
CA PRO A 252 0.87 -15.89 8.44
C PRO A 252 0.02 -17.12 8.74
N ASN A 253 -0.21 -17.93 7.70
CA ASN A 253 -1.09 -19.10 7.66
C ASN A 253 -2.58 -18.74 7.90
N GLY A 254 -3.49 -19.19 7.04
CA GLY A 254 -4.92 -19.25 7.38
C GLY A 254 -5.29 -20.14 8.58
N GLU A 255 -4.35 -20.41 9.49
CA GLU A 255 -4.50 -21.03 10.81
C GLU A 255 -3.57 -20.32 11.81
N THR A 256 -4.09 -20.04 13.01
CA THR A 256 -3.40 -19.41 14.15
C THR A 256 -2.00 -19.96 14.40
N VAL A 257 -0.97 -19.10 14.31
CA VAL A 257 0.39 -19.43 14.78
C VAL A 257 0.48 -19.18 16.28
N ILE A 258 0.73 -20.26 17.02
CA ILE A 258 1.30 -20.24 18.35
C ILE A 258 2.73 -19.70 18.22
N LEU A 259 3.00 -18.54 18.83
CA LEU A 259 4.34 -17.99 18.95
C LEU A 259 5.24 -19.01 19.64
N GLY A 260 6.36 -19.36 18.99
CA GLY A 260 7.31 -20.32 19.50
C GLY A 260 7.81 -19.96 20.90
N LEU A 261 7.57 -20.85 21.85
CA LEU A 261 8.48 -21.03 22.97
C LEU A 261 9.61 -21.95 22.48
N ASN A 262 10.84 -21.50 22.73
CA ASN A 262 12.10 -22.15 22.38
C ASN A 262 12.03 -23.69 22.43
N GLY A 263 12.46 -24.32 21.33
CA GLY A 263 12.52 -25.77 21.19
C GLY A 263 13.37 -26.43 22.27
N SER A 264 12.73 -27.28 23.09
CA SER A 264 13.33 -28.50 23.67
C SER A 264 12.32 -29.39 24.42
N ASP A 265 11.08 -28.94 24.65
CA ASP A 265 10.13 -29.75 25.41
C ASP A 265 9.41 -30.80 24.56
N LYS A 266 9.47 -32.05 25.01
CA LYS A 266 8.68 -33.15 24.43
C LYS A 266 7.20 -32.80 24.57
N PRO A 267 6.38 -33.00 23.52
CA PRO A 267 4.96 -32.70 23.56
C PRO A 267 4.28 -33.37 24.76
N VAL A 268 3.53 -32.61 25.54
CA VAL A 268 2.79 -33.11 26.71
C VAL A 268 1.33 -33.37 26.35
N ALA A 269 0.72 -34.36 27.01
CA ALA A 269 -0.70 -34.66 26.82
C ALA A 269 -1.56 -33.57 27.46
N MET A 270 -2.39 -32.90 26.66
CA MET A 270 -3.24 -31.79 27.11
C MET A 270 -4.67 -32.24 27.40
N GLN A 271 -5.21 -33.13 26.56
CA GLN A 271 -6.60 -33.57 26.64
C GLN A 271 -6.74 -35.03 26.19
N TYR A 272 -7.67 -35.73 26.81
CA TYR A 272 -7.99 -37.12 26.51
C TYR A 272 -9.41 -37.23 25.96
N TYR A 273 -9.59 -38.09 24.99
CA TYR A 273 -10.89 -38.38 24.40
C TYR A 273 -11.06 -39.88 24.23
N SER A 274 -12.28 -40.38 24.41
CA SER A 274 -12.64 -41.72 23.95
C SER A 274 -12.71 -41.76 22.42
N LEU A 275 -12.73 -42.96 21.84
CA LEU A 275 -12.74 -43.15 20.39
C LEU A 275 -13.99 -42.54 19.71
N ASP A 276 -15.09 -42.40 20.46
CA ASP A 276 -16.34 -41.76 20.04
C ASP A 276 -16.34 -40.22 20.22
N GLY A 277 -15.23 -39.62 20.64
CA GLY A 277 -15.04 -38.17 20.69
C GLY A 277 -15.46 -37.48 21.99
N LYS A 278 -15.87 -38.22 23.03
CA LYS A 278 -16.17 -37.64 24.34
C LYS A 278 -14.88 -37.29 25.10
N GLN A 279 -14.80 -36.08 25.63
CA GLN A 279 -13.66 -35.65 26.46
C GLN A 279 -13.63 -36.40 27.79
N LEU A 280 -12.44 -36.88 28.17
CA LEU A 280 -12.16 -37.62 29.40
C LEU A 280 -11.23 -36.79 30.30
N SER A 281 -11.37 -36.93 31.61
CA SER A 281 -10.46 -36.30 32.58
C SER A 281 -9.10 -36.98 32.67
N ALA A 282 -9.01 -38.26 32.27
CA ALA A 282 -7.80 -39.07 32.18
C ALA A 282 -8.00 -40.23 31.18
N PRO A 283 -6.94 -40.88 30.67
CA PRO A 283 -7.08 -42.07 29.82
C PRO A 283 -7.83 -43.21 30.50
N GLN A 284 -8.73 -43.86 29.77
CA GLN A 284 -9.47 -45.02 30.23
C GLN A 284 -8.95 -46.30 29.57
N LYS A 285 -9.25 -47.48 30.15
CA LYS A 285 -8.86 -48.76 29.55
C LYS A 285 -9.45 -48.89 28.14
N GLY A 286 -8.60 -49.24 27.17
CA GLY A 286 -8.94 -49.28 25.75
C GLY A 286 -8.21 -48.20 24.92
N ILE A 287 -8.71 -47.94 23.71
CA ILE A 287 -8.12 -46.95 22.80
C ILE A 287 -8.64 -45.56 23.17
N ASN A 288 -7.71 -44.63 23.37
CA ASN A 288 -7.96 -43.23 23.64
C ASN A 288 -7.32 -42.38 22.53
N VAL A 289 -7.89 -41.21 22.27
CA VAL A 289 -7.29 -40.16 21.46
C VAL A 289 -6.73 -39.10 22.40
N VAL A 290 -5.43 -38.84 22.31
CA VAL A 290 -4.73 -37.87 23.14
C VAL A 290 -4.35 -36.67 22.28
N LYS A 291 -4.83 -35.48 22.65
CA LYS A 291 -4.37 -34.23 22.05
C LYS A 291 -3.12 -33.76 22.77
N MET A 292 -2.08 -33.51 22.01
CA MET A 292 -0.77 -33.10 22.49
C MET A 292 -0.65 -31.57 22.44
N SER A 293 0.27 -31.01 23.22
CA SER A 293 0.56 -29.56 23.25
C SER A 293 1.12 -29.01 21.94
N ASP A 294 1.67 -29.87 21.08
CA ASP A 294 2.19 -29.52 19.75
C ASP A 294 1.10 -29.51 18.66
N GLY A 295 -0.18 -29.61 19.06
CA GLY A 295 -1.32 -29.67 18.14
C GLY A 295 -1.56 -31.05 17.51
N THR A 296 -0.65 -32.01 17.69
CA THR A 296 -0.85 -33.37 17.16
C THR A 296 -1.83 -34.17 17.99
N SER A 297 -2.46 -35.18 17.35
CA SER A 297 -3.31 -36.15 18.03
C SER A 297 -2.73 -37.55 17.90
N LYS A 298 -2.66 -38.30 19.02
CA LYS A 298 -2.12 -39.66 19.07
C LYS A 298 -3.16 -40.66 19.57
N LYS A 299 -3.22 -41.84 18.95
CA LYS A 299 -4.02 -42.96 19.47
C LYS A 299 -3.18 -43.74 20.49
N VAL A 300 -3.69 -43.86 21.71
CA VAL A 300 -3.01 -44.54 22.82
C VAL A 300 -3.87 -45.68 23.34
N LEU A 301 -3.32 -46.89 23.38
CA LEU A 301 -3.97 -48.06 23.96
C LEU A 301 -3.53 -48.20 25.42
N VAL A 302 -4.48 -48.07 26.34
CA VAL A 302 -4.28 -48.31 27.78
C VAL A 302 -4.81 -49.70 28.10
N LYS A 303 -3.94 -50.59 28.60
CA LYS A 303 -4.29 -51.98 28.92
C LYS A 303 -4.93 -52.12 30.31
#